data_AF-W2G5B9-F1
#
_entry.id   AF-W2G5B9-F1
#
_cell.length_a   1.000
_cell.length_b   1.000
_cell.length_c   1.000
_cell.angle_alpha   90.00
_cell.angle_beta   90.00
_cell.angle_gamma   90.00
#
_symmetry.space_group_name_H-M   'P 1'
#
loop_
_entity.id
_entity.type
_entity.pdbx_description
1 polymer ?
#
loop_
_entity_poly.entity_id
_entity_poly.type
_entity_poly.pdbx_seq_one_letter_code
_entity_poly.pdbx_strand_id
1 'polypeptide(L)'
;MRLPGLLPILAATLTTAQDYTITFRSLEEEDPLSLPSDSSFVFDGTNSDIAQQLYIRHQAGDTSAAVSINSIPTAVTDRLDPLKITFTDLPGLVQRAILWDTGFGISPTGDAVQIWTIGDYTMADIAVPQDDITKVNCTVLECPQPNDIPAYSSQYCSGTQILNVSRCVVDTFEDSGASDFLGVMWSTGGDSTMTPHIRLRDHTWTEPTTGVSYSVYAVHTVSSVDDPTWNQCPAKDGYSS
;
A
#
# COMPACT_ATOMS: atom_id res chain seq x y z
N MET A 1 43.75 26.23 -69.82
CA MET A 1 42.28 25.97 -69.77
C MET A 1 41.94 25.57 -68.33
N ARG A 2 40.67 25.70 -67.90
CA ARG A 2 40.20 25.76 -66.50
C ARG A 2 40.67 24.66 -65.51
N LEU A 3 40.77 25.06 -64.23
CA LEU A 3 40.70 24.26 -62.98
C LEU A 3 39.43 23.34 -62.90
N PRO A 4 39.23 22.47 -61.88
CA PRO A 4 40.08 22.09 -60.72
C PRO A 4 40.46 20.57 -60.79
N GLY A 5 40.67 19.74 -59.75
CA GLY A 5 40.61 19.85 -58.28
C GLY A 5 40.87 18.50 -57.55
N LEU A 6 40.71 18.46 -56.21
CA LEU A 6 40.58 17.26 -55.37
C LEU A 6 39.22 17.27 -54.65
N LEU A 7 38.69 16.09 -54.29
CA LEU A 7 37.75 15.93 -53.18
C LEU A 7 37.82 14.50 -52.60
N PRO A 8 37.97 14.31 -51.28
CA PRO A 8 37.84 13.00 -50.64
C PRO A 8 36.36 12.62 -50.48
N ILE A 9 36.04 11.33 -50.66
CA ILE A 9 34.69 10.82 -50.40
C ILE A 9 34.56 10.57 -48.89
N LEU A 10 33.86 11.48 -48.21
CA LEU A 10 33.46 11.27 -46.81
C LEU A 10 32.23 10.37 -46.79
N ALA A 11 32.37 9.13 -46.35
CA ALA A 11 31.24 8.21 -46.18
C ALA A 11 30.47 8.60 -44.91
N ALA A 12 29.31 9.24 -45.07
CA ALA A 12 28.41 9.54 -43.96
C ALA A 12 27.65 8.26 -43.54
N THR A 13 27.99 7.72 -42.37
CA THR A 13 27.21 6.65 -41.73
C THR A 13 25.91 7.22 -41.18
N LEU A 14 24.81 7.06 -41.92
CA LEU A 14 23.47 7.28 -41.39
C LEU A 14 23.12 6.15 -40.42
N THR A 15 23.34 6.38 -39.12
CA THR A 15 22.69 5.60 -38.07
C THR A 15 21.22 6.00 -38.03
N THR A 16 20.36 5.15 -38.60
CA THR A 16 18.91 5.26 -38.42
C THR A 16 18.57 5.04 -36.95
N ALA A 17 18.19 6.11 -36.26
CA ALA A 17 17.55 5.99 -34.95
C ALA A 17 16.22 5.26 -35.18
N GLN A 18 16.13 4.04 -34.65
CA GLN A 18 14.94 3.21 -34.77
C GLN A 18 14.06 3.52 -33.56
N ASP A 19 12.90 4.14 -33.80
CA ASP A 19 11.92 4.43 -32.76
C ASP A 19 11.35 3.11 -32.22
N TYR A 20 11.92 2.65 -31.11
CA TYR A 20 11.40 1.51 -30.36
C TYR A 20 10.19 1.95 -29.54
N THR A 21 9.01 1.90 -30.15
CA THR A 21 7.75 1.88 -29.39
C THR A 21 7.72 0.59 -28.58
N ILE A 22 8.11 0.66 -27.30
CA ILE A 22 8.02 -0.48 -26.38
C ILE A 22 6.53 -0.80 -26.21
N THR A 23 6.11 -1.91 -26.83
CA THR A 23 4.82 -2.51 -26.59
C THR A 23 4.99 -3.57 -25.51
N PHE A 24 4.09 -3.60 -24.52
CA PHE A 24 4.18 -4.46 -23.32
C PHE A 24 4.33 -5.98 -23.62
N ARG A 25 4.08 -6.43 -24.86
CA ARG A 25 4.34 -7.79 -25.32
C ARG A 25 5.81 -8.19 -25.44
N SER A 26 6.75 -7.23 -25.43
CA SER A 26 8.18 -7.53 -25.61
C SER A 26 8.91 -7.89 -24.31
N LEU A 27 8.19 -8.17 -23.22
CA LEU A 27 8.74 -8.62 -21.94
C LEU A 27 8.62 -10.15 -21.72
N GLU A 28 8.06 -10.88 -22.69
CA GLU A 28 7.99 -12.35 -22.68
C GLU A 28 9.06 -12.97 -23.60
N GLU A 29 10.33 -12.91 -23.20
CA GLU A 29 11.35 -13.96 -23.46
C GLU A 29 12.65 -13.66 -22.69
N GLU A 30 13.30 -14.71 -22.17
CA GLU A 30 14.37 -14.71 -21.15
C GLU A 30 13.90 -14.31 -19.73
N ASP A 31 13.79 -15.29 -18.82
CA ASP A 31 13.36 -15.12 -17.41
C ASP A 31 14.56 -15.07 -16.43
N PRO A 32 14.90 -13.86 -15.95
CA PRO A 32 15.57 -13.64 -14.67
C PRO A 32 14.69 -12.81 -13.71
N LEU A 33 13.36 -12.79 -13.94
CA LEU A 33 12.44 -11.76 -13.46
C LEU A 33 11.10 -12.30 -12.93
N SER A 34 11.02 -13.61 -12.67
CA SER A 34 10.19 -14.08 -11.55
C SER A 34 10.64 -13.41 -10.26
N LEU A 35 9.98 -12.28 -9.91
CA LEU A 35 9.98 -11.77 -8.55
C LEU A 35 9.66 -12.95 -7.63
N PRO A 36 10.39 -13.14 -6.52
CA PRO A 36 10.15 -14.27 -5.62
C PRO A 36 8.77 -14.14 -4.99
N SER A 37 7.77 -14.72 -5.65
CA SER A 37 6.48 -15.00 -5.06
C SER A 37 6.68 -16.17 -4.12
N ASP A 38 6.60 -15.89 -2.82
CA ASP A 38 6.51 -16.98 -1.86
C ASP A 38 5.19 -17.71 -2.14
N SER A 39 5.28 -18.97 -2.57
CA SER A 39 4.11 -19.80 -2.85
C SER A 39 3.23 -20.06 -1.60
N SER A 40 3.71 -19.69 -0.41
CA SER A 40 2.97 -19.70 0.84
C SER A 40 2.33 -18.35 1.21
N PHE A 41 2.55 -17.29 0.43
CA PHE A 41 1.92 -15.99 0.67
C PHE A 41 0.40 -16.07 0.57
N VAL A 42 -0.28 -15.53 1.59
CA VAL A 42 -1.72 -15.32 1.62
C VAL A 42 -1.97 -13.93 2.21
N PHE A 43 -2.87 -13.16 1.58
CA PHE A 43 -3.33 -11.90 2.15
C PHE A 43 -4.52 -12.15 3.09
N ASP A 44 -4.20 -12.42 4.36
CA ASP A 44 -5.14 -12.80 5.43
C ASP A 44 -5.15 -11.80 6.62
N GLY A 45 -4.51 -10.65 6.46
CA GLY A 45 -4.36 -9.63 7.52
C GLY A 45 -3.28 -9.94 8.57
N THR A 46 -2.49 -11.01 8.43
CA THR A 46 -1.37 -11.30 9.36
C THR A 46 -0.04 -10.64 8.95
N ASN A 47 0.04 -10.17 7.71
CA ASN A 47 1.17 -9.44 7.13
C ASN A 47 0.68 -8.14 6.48
N SER A 48 1.61 -7.28 6.06
CA SER A 48 1.29 -6.04 5.35
C SER A 48 1.97 -5.96 3.98
N ASP A 49 2.22 -7.09 3.30
CA ASP A 49 2.74 -7.09 1.92
C ASP A 49 1.61 -6.81 0.90
N ILE A 50 1.06 -5.60 1.03
CA ILE A 50 0.06 -5.04 0.13
C ILE A 50 0.62 -4.93 -1.30
N ALA A 51 1.94 -4.77 -1.47
CA ALA A 51 2.56 -4.69 -2.80
C ALA A 51 2.53 -6.06 -3.52
N GLN A 52 2.91 -7.14 -2.82
CA GLN A 52 2.82 -8.51 -3.33
C GLN A 52 1.36 -8.90 -3.61
N GLN A 53 0.41 -8.58 -2.73
CA GLN A 53 -1.00 -8.82 -3.00
C GLN A 53 -1.49 -8.08 -4.26
N LEU A 54 -1.18 -6.78 -4.40
CA LEU A 54 -1.56 -6.00 -5.57
C LEU A 54 -0.92 -6.50 -6.87
N TYR A 55 0.31 -7.01 -6.81
CA TYR A 55 0.95 -7.70 -7.94
C TYR A 55 0.23 -9.01 -8.30
N ILE A 56 -0.12 -9.84 -7.32
CA ILE A 56 -0.87 -11.09 -7.52
C ILE A 56 -2.25 -10.80 -8.13
N ARG A 57 -2.96 -9.77 -7.65
CA ARG A 57 -4.24 -9.33 -8.23
C ARG A 57 -4.07 -8.83 -9.67
N HIS A 58 -3.00 -8.07 -9.96
CA HIS A 58 -2.71 -7.63 -11.32
C HIS A 58 -2.40 -8.81 -12.27
N GLN A 59 -1.62 -9.79 -11.83
CA GLN A 59 -1.36 -11.05 -12.53
C GLN A 59 -2.65 -11.86 -12.79
N ALA A 60 -3.59 -11.84 -11.85
CA ALA A 60 -4.91 -12.46 -12.00
C ALA A 60 -5.84 -11.73 -13.00
N GLY A 61 -5.42 -10.57 -13.53
CA GLY A 61 -6.20 -9.77 -14.48
C GLY A 61 -7.15 -8.75 -13.83
N ASP A 62 -7.06 -8.55 -12.51
CA ASP A 62 -7.84 -7.51 -11.83
C ASP A 62 -7.42 -6.12 -12.31
N THR A 63 -8.36 -5.17 -12.22
CA THR A 63 -8.12 -3.77 -12.53
C THR A 63 -8.71 -2.88 -11.44
N SER A 64 -8.11 -1.71 -11.26
CA SER A 64 -8.64 -0.66 -10.37
C SER A 64 -8.38 0.70 -11.01
N ALA A 65 -9.16 1.71 -10.60
CA ALA A 65 -8.92 3.08 -11.02
C ALA A 65 -7.52 3.55 -10.59
N ALA A 66 -6.97 4.52 -11.32
CA ALA A 66 -5.76 5.23 -10.90
C ALA A 66 -5.94 5.81 -9.50
N VAL A 67 -4.86 5.86 -8.71
CA VAL A 67 -4.92 6.38 -7.35
C VAL A 67 -5.10 7.90 -7.42
N SER A 68 -6.18 8.40 -6.83
CA SER A 68 -6.44 9.84 -6.75
C SER A 68 -5.51 10.48 -5.72
N ILE A 69 -4.36 10.97 -6.18
CA ILE A 69 -3.35 11.64 -5.35
C ILE A 69 -3.17 13.10 -5.74
N ASN A 70 -3.02 13.98 -4.75
CA ASN A 70 -2.82 15.42 -4.95
C ASN A 70 -1.41 15.75 -5.48
N SER A 71 -0.42 14.93 -5.14
CA SER A 71 0.94 15.01 -5.66
C SER A 71 1.62 13.63 -5.63
N ILE A 72 2.58 13.40 -6.53
CA ILE A 72 3.41 12.19 -6.54
C ILE A 72 4.64 12.46 -5.65
N PRO A 73 4.93 11.62 -4.63
CA PRO A 73 6.12 11.80 -3.81
C PRO A 73 7.41 11.68 -4.61
N THR A 74 8.41 12.50 -4.30
CA THR A 74 9.73 12.48 -4.99
C THR A 74 10.41 11.11 -4.87
N ALA A 75 10.28 10.42 -3.74
CA ALA A 75 10.81 9.05 -3.60
C ALA A 75 10.21 8.05 -4.60
N VAL A 76 8.96 8.25 -5.04
CA VAL A 76 8.30 7.43 -6.06
C VAL A 76 8.83 7.78 -7.45
N THR A 77 9.04 9.06 -7.78
CA THR A 77 9.65 9.45 -9.07
C THR A 77 11.11 9.02 -9.16
N ASP A 78 11.90 9.23 -8.11
CA ASP A 78 13.33 8.84 -8.05
C ASP A 78 13.53 7.33 -8.27
N ARG A 79 12.56 6.51 -7.85
CA ARG A 79 12.53 5.06 -8.08
C ARG A 79 12.16 4.68 -9.53
N LEU A 80 11.32 5.46 -10.18
CA LEU A 80 10.77 5.17 -11.52
C LEU A 80 11.57 5.80 -12.67
N ASP A 81 12.19 6.96 -12.44
CA ASP A 81 12.97 7.71 -13.44
C ASP A 81 14.13 6.91 -14.06
N PRO A 82 14.92 6.09 -13.31
CA PRO A 82 15.94 5.22 -13.89
C PRO A 82 15.37 4.18 -14.86
N LEU A 83 14.11 3.78 -14.66
CA LEU A 83 13.38 2.85 -15.52
C LEU A 83 12.67 3.56 -16.69
N LYS A 84 12.65 4.90 -16.71
CA LYS A 84 11.95 5.76 -17.67
C LYS A 84 10.43 5.53 -17.68
N ILE A 85 9.85 5.29 -16.49
CA ILE A 85 8.43 5.05 -16.30
C ILE A 85 7.80 6.28 -15.65
N THR A 86 6.73 6.82 -16.24
CA THR A 86 5.90 7.84 -15.55
C THR A 86 4.92 7.15 -14.60
N PHE A 87 4.80 7.63 -13.36
CA PHE A 87 3.82 7.08 -12.41
C PHE A 87 2.39 7.05 -12.95
N THR A 88 1.99 8.08 -13.71
CA THR A 88 0.65 8.21 -14.30
C THR A 88 0.35 7.18 -15.40
N ASP A 89 1.39 6.61 -16.02
CA ASP A 89 1.26 5.65 -17.12
C ASP A 89 1.06 4.21 -16.59
N LEU A 90 1.28 4.00 -15.29
CA LEU A 90 1.09 2.72 -14.61
C LEU A 90 -0.39 2.39 -14.40
N PRO A 91 -0.80 1.11 -14.47
CA PRO A 91 -2.13 0.67 -14.04
C PRO A 91 -2.40 1.02 -12.57
N GLY A 92 -3.66 1.27 -12.20
CA GLY A 92 -4.02 1.72 -10.84
C GLY A 92 -3.62 0.78 -9.70
N LEU A 93 -3.52 -0.53 -9.97
CA LEU A 93 -2.96 -1.51 -9.02
C LEU A 93 -1.46 -1.30 -8.79
N VAL A 94 -0.71 -1.08 -9.86
CA VAL A 94 0.75 -0.89 -9.84
C VAL A 94 1.11 0.46 -9.23
N GLN A 95 0.34 1.51 -9.52
CA GLN A 95 0.43 2.81 -8.83
C GLN A 95 0.33 2.64 -7.31
N ARG A 96 -0.66 1.88 -6.85
CA ARG A 96 -0.89 1.63 -5.41
C ARG A 96 0.21 0.76 -4.79
N ALA A 97 0.68 -0.26 -5.50
CA ALA A 97 1.76 -1.13 -5.05
C ALA A 97 3.07 -0.34 -4.86
N ILE A 98 3.41 0.53 -5.81
CA ILE A 98 4.64 1.34 -5.73
C ILE A 98 4.54 2.43 -4.65
N LEU A 99 3.36 3.03 -4.43
CA LEU A 99 3.15 3.93 -3.29
C LEU A 99 3.42 3.19 -1.96
N TRP A 100 2.79 2.03 -1.76
CA TRP A 100 2.97 1.23 -0.54
C TRP A 100 4.43 0.84 -0.29
N ASP A 101 5.05 0.22 -1.29
CA ASP A 101 6.41 -0.32 -1.20
C ASP A 101 7.49 0.78 -1.12
N THR A 102 7.15 2.02 -1.48
CA THR A 102 8.01 3.20 -1.27
C THR A 102 7.71 3.92 0.05
N GLY A 103 6.81 3.35 0.88
CA GLY A 103 6.50 3.84 2.22
C GLY A 103 5.41 4.91 2.28
N PHE A 104 4.37 4.85 1.44
CA PHE A 104 3.27 5.83 1.45
C PHE A 104 1.90 5.18 1.63
N GLY A 105 1.10 5.79 2.52
CA GLY A 105 -0.35 5.61 2.57
C GLY A 105 -1.07 6.83 1.97
N ILE A 106 -2.39 6.74 1.76
CA ILE A 106 -3.21 7.81 1.20
C ILE A 106 -4.19 8.34 2.24
N SER A 107 -4.10 9.63 2.57
CA SER A 107 -5.04 10.30 3.47
C SER A 107 -6.46 10.38 2.86
N PRO A 108 -7.50 10.66 3.65
CA PRO A 108 -8.85 10.92 3.14
C PRO A 108 -8.94 12.12 2.18
N THR A 109 -8.00 13.07 2.27
CA THR A 109 -7.87 14.23 1.38
C THR A 109 -7.17 13.92 0.05
N GLY A 110 -6.63 12.70 -0.13
CA GLY A 110 -5.88 12.30 -1.32
C GLY A 110 -4.39 12.66 -1.28
N ASP A 111 -3.83 12.92 -0.10
CA ASP A 111 -2.40 13.19 0.05
C ASP A 111 -1.64 11.88 0.26
N ALA A 112 -0.49 11.73 -0.40
CA ALA A 112 0.41 10.61 -0.17
C ALA A 112 1.28 10.93 1.06
N VAL A 113 0.95 10.29 2.19
CA VAL A 113 1.56 10.55 3.50
C VAL A 113 2.66 9.52 3.76
N GLN A 114 3.84 10.00 4.18
CA GLN A 114 5.00 9.16 4.45
C GLN A 114 4.77 8.29 5.68
N ILE A 115 5.12 7.02 5.55
CA ILE A 115 5.20 6.00 6.59
C ILE A 115 6.70 5.69 6.79
N TRP A 116 7.14 5.62 8.04
CA TRP A 116 8.48 5.17 8.42
C TRP A 116 8.37 3.95 9.32
N THR A 117 9.05 2.86 8.95
CA THR A 117 9.10 1.65 9.78
C THR A 117 10.05 1.84 10.97
N ILE A 118 9.82 1.07 12.04
CA ILE A 118 10.60 1.14 13.29
C ILE A 118 11.63 0.00 13.31
N GLY A 119 12.89 0.33 13.54
CA GLY A 119 13.96 -0.68 13.60
C GLY A 119 14.15 -1.39 12.26
N ASP A 120 14.11 -2.72 12.27
CA ASP A 120 14.37 -3.57 11.10
C ASP A 120 13.09 -4.03 10.37
N TYR A 121 11.91 -3.51 10.72
CA TYR A 121 10.66 -3.83 10.00
C TYR A 121 10.67 -3.25 8.57
N THR A 122 10.09 -3.99 7.63
CA THR A 122 9.81 -3.53 6.26
C THR A 122 8.35 -3.15 6.10
N MET A 123 7.96 -2.48 5.00
CA MET A 123 6.55 -2.20 4.69
C MET A 123 5.70 -3.49 4.55
N ALA A 124 6.31 -4.65 4.31
CA ALA A 124 5.64 -5.95 4.29
C ALA A 124 5.35 -6.51 5.70
N ASP A 125 6.03 -6.01 6.74
CA ASP A 125 6.07 -6.60 8.10
C ASP A 125 5.50 -5.69 9.21
N ILE A 126 4.89 -4.55 8.85
CA ILE A 126 4.34 -3.58 9.82
C ILE A 126 2.95 -3.95 10.37
N ALA A 127 2.28 -4.96 9.81
CA ALA A 127 1.12 -5.57 10.46
C ALA A 127 1.50 -6.05 11.88
N VAL A 128 0.70 -5.66 12.87
CA VAL A 128 0.93 -6.04 14.28
C VAL A 128 0.33 -7.43 14.54
N PRO A 129 1.08 -8.42 15.01
CA PRO A 129 0.53 -9.73 15.36
C PRO A 129 -0.45 -9.65 16.54
N GLN A 130 -1.45 -10.54 16.54
CA GLN A 130 -2.40 -10.71 17.65
C GLN A 130 -1.68 -10.97 19.00
N ASP A 131 -0.57 -11.70 18.98
CA ASP A 131 0.28 -11.93 20.16
C ASP A 131 0.83 -10.62 20.75
N ASP A 132 1.13 -9.61 19.93
CA ASP A 132 1.64 -8.32 20.42
C ASP A 132 0.49 -7.47 20.99
N ILE A 133 -0.69 -7.48 20.35
CA ILE A 133 -1.92 -6.84 20.85
C ILE A 133 -2.37 -7.41 22.20
N THR A 134 -2.28 -8.74 22.38
CA THR A 134 -2.64 -9.40 23.64
C THR A 134 -1.60 -9.14 24.73
N LYS A 135 -0.30 -9.05 24.42
CA LYS A 135 0.76 -8.67 25.38
C LYS A 135 0.55 -7.28 26.00
N VAL A 136 -0.05 -6.33 25.27
CA VAL A 136 -0.39 -5.00 25.81
C VAL A 136 -1.74 -4.96 26.52
N ASN A 137 -2.38 -6.11 26.76
CA ASN A 137 -3.68 -6.26 27.45
C ASN A 137 -4.84 -5.52 26.75
N CYS A 138 -4.83 -5.45 25.42
CA CYS A 138 -6.01 -5.02 24.69
C CYS A 138 -6.99 -6.19 24.53
N THR A 139 -8.29 -5.94 24.68
CA THR A 139 -9.30 -6.96 24.38
C THR A 139 -9.54 -7.02 22.89
N VAL A 140 -9.81 -8.22 22.39
CA VAL A 140 -10.15 -8.46 20.98
C VAL A 140 -11.61 -8.89 20.86
N LEU A 141 -12.26 -8.43 19.80
CA LEU A 141 -13.54 -8.95 19.34
C LEU A 141 -13.25 -10.03 18.29
N GLU A 142 -13.82 -11.21 18.46
CA GLU A 142 -13.78 -12.26 17.43
C GLU A 142 -14.81 -11.94 16.34
N CYS A 143 -14.34 -11.92 15.10
CA CYS A 143 -15.11 -11.63 13.89
C CYS A 143 -14.94 -12.80 12.91
N PRO A 144 -15.91 -13.73 12.83
CA PRO A 144 -15.84 -14.84 11.89
C PRO A 144 -15.79 -14.37 10.44
N GLN A 145 -14.94 -15.00 9.62
CA GLN A 145 -14.82 -14.76 8.18
C GLN A 145 -15.70 -15.72 7.36
N PRO A 146 -15.98 -15.45 6.06
CA PRO A 146 -16.79 -16.33 5.21
C PRO A 146 -16.20 -17.73 4.94
N ASN A 147 -14.93 -17.93 5.28
CA ASN A 147 -14.16 -19.14 5.05
C ASN A 147 -13.94 -19.98 6.33
N ASP A 148 -14.72 -19.71 7.39
CA ASP A 148 -14.63 -20.32 8.72
C ASP A 148 -13.27 -20.14 9.44
N ILE A 149 -12.40 -19.24 8.96
CA ILE A 149 -11.18 -18.83 9.66
C ILE A 149 -11.54 -17.75 10.70
N PRO A 150 -11.07 -17.85 11.96
CA PRO A 150 -11.25 -16.79 12.94
C PRO A 150 -10.42 -15.56 12.57
N ALA A 151 -11.08 -14.40 12.49
CA ALA A 151 -10.44 -13.10 12.51
C ALA A 151 -10.73 -12.37 13.83
N TYR A 152 -9.92 -11.38 14.14
CA TYR A 152 -10.00 -10.60 15.37
C TYR A 152 -9.82 -9.11 15.09
N SER A 153 -10.55 -8.26 15.81
CA SER A 153 -10.39 -6.81 15.79
C SER A 153 -10.15 -6.24 17.19
N SER A 154 -9.52 -5.07 17.29
CA SER A 154 -9.29 -4.39 18.56
C SER A 154 -10.62 -3.89 19.14
N GLN A 155 -10.98 -4.33 20.35
CA GLN A 155 -12.20 -3.90 21.03
C GLN A 155 -11.89 -2.85 22.11
N TYR A 156 -11.26 -3.20 23.22
CA TYR A 156 -10.86 -2.23 24.25
C TYR A 156 -9.34 -2.12 24.30
N CYS A 157 -8.82 -0.99 23.81
CA CYS A 157 -7.39 -0.72 23.68
C CYS A 157 -7.15 0.79 23.77
N SER A 158 -6.35 1.25 24.73
CA SER A 158 -5.97 2.67 24.82
C SER A 158 -4.85 3.01 23.84
N GLY A 159 -4.70 4.29 23.48
CA GLY A 159 -3.62 4.75 22.61
C GLY A 159 -2.24 4.34 23.13
N THR A 160 -2.00 4.46 24.44
CA THR A 160 -0.76 3.99 25.09
C THR A 160 -0.49 2.50 24.86
N GLN A 161 -1.52 1.65 24.84
CA GLN A 161 -1.34 0.21 24.63
C GLN A 161 -1.02 -0.10 23.17
N ILE A 162 -1.81 0.40 22.21
CA ILE A 162 -1.62 0.08 20.79
C ILE A 162 -0.33 0.72 20.22
N LEU A 163 0.01 1.94 20.64
CA LEU A 163 1.24 2.62 20.22
C LEU A 163 2.52 1.97 20.80
N ASN A 164 2.42 1.18 21.88
CA ASN A 164 3.56 0.41 22.40
C ASN A 164 3.93 -0.81 21.53
N VAL A 165 3.06 -1.20 20.58
CA VAL A 165 3.28 -2.34 19.67
C VAL A 165 3.19 -1.94 18.19
N SER A 166 3.11 -0.64 17.89
CA SER A 166 3.18 -0.16 16.52
C SER A 166 4.56 -0.46 15.92
N ARG A 167 4.57 -0.76 14.62
CA ARG A 167 5.78 -1.11 13.85
C ARG A 167 6.21 -0.01 12.88
N CYS A 168 5.45 1.07 12.83
CA CYS A 168 5.70 2.26 12.03
C CYS A 168 5.19 3.52 12.74
N VAL A 169 5.67 4.66 12.26
CA VAL A 169 5.08 5.99 12.47
C VAL A 169 4.68 6.57 11.11
N VAL A 170 3.71 7.46 11.10
CA VAL A 170 3.19 8.11 9.88
C VAL A 170 3.25 9.63 10.09
N ASP A 171 3.51 10.39 9.03
CA ASP A 171 3.48 11.86 9.09
C ASP A 171 2.08 12.37 9.44
N THR A 172 1.98 13.58 9.98
CA THR A 172 0.69 14.15 10.37
C THR A 172 -0.14 14.51 9.13
N PHE A 173 -1.42 14.13 9.12
CA PHE A 173 -2.36 14.45 8.06
C PHE A 173 -3.74 14.82 8.62
N GLU A 174 -4.55 15.49 7.80
CA GLU A 174 -5.92 15.87 8.14
C GLU A 174 -6.91 14.76 7.77
N ASP A 175 -7.72 14.34 8.73
CA ASP A 175 -8.87 13.45 8.53
C ASP A 175 -10.11 14.12 9.12
N SER A 176 -10.84 14.87 8.30
CA SER A 176 -12.07 15.56 8.73
C SER A 176 -13.20 14.60 9.13
N GLY A 177 -13.04 13.29 8.91
CA GLY A 177 -13.93 12.26 9.41
C GLY A 177 -13.47 11.63 10.74
N ALA A 178 -12.28 11.97 11.26
CA ALA A 178 -11.73 11.37 12.48
C ALA A 178 -12.43 11.83 13.77
N SER A 179 -13.06 13.02 13.77
CA SER A 179 -13.62 13.64 14.99
C SER A 179 -14.70 12.82 15.71
N ASP A 180 -15.29 11.84 15.02
CA ASP A 180 -16.31 10.94 15.54
C ASP A 180 -16.08 9.47 15.11
N PHE A 181 -14.99 9.17 14.40
CA PHE A 181 -14.71 7.83 13.88
C PHE A 181 -14.00 6.96 14.91
N LEU A 182 -14.81 6.38 15.79
CA LEU A 182 -14.46 5.14 16.46
C LEU A 182 -14.50 4.02 15.41
N GLY A 183 -13.39 3.81 14.69
CA GLY A 183 -13.22 2.66 13.79
C GLY A 183 -12.49 1.50 14.47
N VAL A 184 -12.20 0.47 13.70
CA VAL A 184 -11.22 -0.57 14.12
C VAL A 184 -9.81 -0.02 13.91
N MET A 185 -8.97 -0.02 14.96
CA MET A 185 -7.57 0.45 14.89
C MET A 185 -6.59 -0.67 14.50
N TRP A 186 -6.98 -1.93 14.73
CA TRP A 186 -6.22 -3.11 14.38
C TRP A 186 -7.18 -4.27 14.09
N SER A 187 -6.91 -5.02 13.03
CA SER A 187 -7.57 -6.29 12.74
C SER A 187 -6.62 -7.33 12.15
N THR A 188 -7.08 -8.57 12.21
CA THR A 188 -6.65 -9.71 11.38
C THR A 188 -7.86 -10.16 10.56
N GLY A 189 -7.63 -11.04 9.58
CA GLY A 189 -8.62 -11.41 8.58
C GLY A 189 -8.44 -10.57 7.32
N GLY A 190 -8.45 -11.23 6.17
CA GLY A 190 -8.32 -10.62 4.87
C GLY A 190 -8.85 -11.57 3.80
N ASP A 191 -9.39 -11.01 2.74
CA ASP A 191 -9.78 -11.78 1.57
C ASP A 191 -8.54 -11.98 0.70
N SER A 192 -8.07 -13.21 0.55
CA SER A 192 -6.92 -13.53 -0.31
C SER A 192 -7.13 -13.12 -1.77
N THR A 193 -8.36 -12.81 -2.16
CA THR A 193 -8.74 -12.30 -3.49
C THR A 193 -9.03 -10.80 -3.56
N MET A 194 -8.99 -10.04 -2.46
CA MET A 194 -9.22 -8.59 -2.54
C MET A 194 -8.07 -7.83 -3.20
N THR A 195 -8.43 -6.68 -3.74
CA THR A 195 -7.51 -5.60 -4.11
C THR A 195 -7.43 -4.61 -2.93
N PRO A 196 -6.43 -4.70 -2.03
CA PRO A 196 -6.36 -3.85 -0.85
C PRO A 196 -6.16 -2.37 -1.18
N HIS A 197 -6.77 -1.51 -0.38
CA HIS A 197 -6.46 -0.09 -0.29
C HIS A 197 -5.22 0.14 0.60
N ILE A 198 -4.72 1.38 0.57
CA ILE A 198 -3.64 1.87 1.44
C ILE A 198 -4.11 3.14 2.16
N ARG A 199 -5.38 3.16 2.58
CA ARG A 199 -6.01 4.34 3.16
C ARG A 199 -5.47 4.57 4.57
N LEU A 200 -5.16 5.82 4.89
CA LEU A 200 -4.86 6.22 6.26
C LEU A 200 -6.13 6.75 6.93
N ARG A 201 -6.29 6.42 8.21
CA ARG A 201 -7.33 6.94 9.09
C ARG A 201 -6.69 7.46 10.36
N ASP A 202 -7.16 8.60 10.84
CA ASP A 202 -6.86 9.06 12.19
C ASP A 202 -7.95 8.58 13.15
N HIS A 203 -7.53 7.90 14.21
CA HIS A 203 -8.35 7.56 15.35
C HIS A 203 -7.94 8.49 16.50
N THR A 204 -8.52 9.69 16.52
CA THR A 204 -8.32 10.69 17.59
C THR A 204 -9.48 10.66 18.57
N TRP A 205 -9.20 10.47 19.86
CA TRP A 205 -10.20 10.53 20.92
C TRP A 205 -9.63 11.07 22.23
N THR A 206 -10.52 11.47 23.14
CA THR A 206 -10.15 11.73 24.54
C THR A 206 -10.78 10.67 25.42
N GLU A 207 -9.94 9.91 26.13
CA GLU A 207 -10.32 8.81 27.00
C GLU A 207 -11.24 9.31 28.14
N PRO A 208 -12.54 8.95 28.15
CA PRO A 208 -13.50 9.52 29.09
C PRO A 208 -13.17 9.26 30.56
N THR A 209 -12.44 8.18 30.86
CA THR A 209 -12.10 7.79 32.23
C THR A 209 -10.86 8.50 32.80
N THR A 210 -9.95 8.98 31.93
CA THR A 210 -8.67 9.59 32.35
C THR A 210 -8.46 11.03 31.89
N GLY A 211 -9.21 11.48 30.88
CA GLY A 211 -9.04 12.78 30.24
C GLY A 211 -7.81 12.88 29.33
N VAL A 212 -7.11 11.77 29.05
CA VAL A 212 -5.97 11.73 28.14
C VAL A 212 -6.45 11.69 26.70
N SER A 213 -5.97 12.61 25.86
CA SER A 213 -6.20 12.59 24.41
C SER A 213 -5.15 11.74 23.71
N TYR A 214 -5.60 10.95 22.74
CA TYR A 214 -4.78 10.11 21.86
C TYR A 214 -5.08 10.45 20.40
N SER A 215 -4.08 10.29 19.54
CA SER A 215 -4.23 10.15 18.09
C SER A 215 -3.47 8.91 17.69
N VAL A 216 -4.12 8.03 16.93
CA VAL A 216 -3.56 6.76 16.46
C VAL A 216 -3.84 6.66 14.96
N TYR A 217 -2.78 6.68 14.16
CA TYR A 217 -2.88 6.52 12.71
C TYR A 217 -2.87 5.04 12.35
N ALA A 218 -3.85 4.61 11.55
CA ALA A 218 -4.00 3.23 11.09
C ALA A 218 -4.09 3.16 9.56
N VAL A 219 -3.60 2.05 8.99
CA VAL A 219 -3.77 1.72 7.57
C VAL A 219 -5.00 0.82 7.43
N HIS A 220 -5.94 1.24 6.60
CA HIS A 220 -7.15 0.50 6.26
C HIS A 220 -7.08 0.01 4.80
N THR A 221 -7.32 -1.27 4.61
CA THR A 221 -7.23 -1.99 3.32
C THR A 221 -8.59 -2.13 2.63
N VAL A 222 -9.69 -1.81 3.31
CA VAL A 222 -11.05 -1.76 2.75
C VAL A 222 -11.50 -0.33 2.40
N SER A 223 -12.65 -0.22 1.75
CA SER A 223 -13.26 1.08 1.43
C SER A 223 -13.97 1.68 2.65
N SER A 224 -14.15 3.00 2.68
CA SER A 224 -14.84 3.72 3.77
C SER A 224 -16.26 3.25 4.10
N VAL A 225 -16.93 2.51 3.19
CA VAL A 225 -18.30 2.01 3.39
C VAL A 225 -18.36 0.55 3.83
N ASP A 226 -17.24 -0.17 3.72
CA ASP A 226 -17.08 -1.57 4.15
C ASP A 226 -16.30 -1.66 5.49
N ASP A 227 -15.58 -0.58 5.83
CA ASP A 227 -14.81 -0.36 7.06
C ASP A 227 -15.72 -0.45 8.31
N PRO A 228 -15.56 -1.46 9.18
CA PRO A 228 -16.43 -1.63 10.35
C PRO A 228 -16.20 -0.53 11.39
N THR A 229 -17.29 -0.05 11.98
CA THR A 229 -17.18 0.80 13.18
C THR A 229 -16.70 -0.01 14.38
N TRP A 230 -16.16 0.69 15.36
CA TRP A 230 -15.66 0.14 16.61
C TRP A 230 -16.66 -0.80 17.29
N ASN A 231 -16.15 -1.91 17.83
CA ASN A 231 -16.93 -2.97 18.45
C ASN A 231 -17.99 -3.60 17.52
N GLN A 232 -17.75 -3.58 16.21
CA GLN A 232 -18.50 -4.33 15.20
C GLN A 232 -17.56 -5.14 14.32
N CYS A 233 -18.09 -6.20 13.73
CA CYS A 233 -17.42 -7.00 12.71
C CYS A 233 -17.84 -6.53 11.30
N PRO A 234 -17.06 -6.87 10.26
CA PRO A 234 -17.41 -6.56 8.87
C PRO A 234 -18.83 -7.02 8.52
N ALA A 235 -19.56 -6.19 7.77
CA ALA A 235 -20.95 -6.47 7.43
C ALA A 235 -21.09 -7.74 6.56
N LYS A 236 -22.18 -8.49 6.76
CA LYS A 236 -22.50 -9.76 6.04
C LYS A 236 -21.46 -10.86 6.26
N ASP A 237 -20.91 -10.94 7.47
CA ASP A 237 -19.86 -11.90 7.87
C ASP A 237 -18.61 -11.79 6.98
N GLY A 238 -18.29 -10.56 6.53
CA GLY A 238 -17.25 -10.28 5.55
C GLY A 238 -15.82 -10.34 6.11
N TYR A 239 -14.85 -10.03 5.24
CA TYR A 239 -13.44 -9.96 5.61
C TYR A 239 -13.09 -8.62 6.28
N SER A 240 -12.13 -8.67 7.22
CA SER A 240 -11.62 -7.48 7.92
C SER A 240 -10.73 -6.61 7.04
N SER A 241 -10.30 -5.48 7.62
CA SER A 241 -9.31 -4.57 7.07
C SER A 241 -7.88 -4.87 7.52
#